data_AF-B1LU71-F1
#
_entry.id   AF-B1LU71-F1
#
_cell.length_a   1.000
_cell.length_b   1.000
_cell.length_c   1.000
_cell.angle_alpha   90.00
_cell.angle_beta   90.00
_cell.angle_gamma   90.00
#
_symmetry.space_group_name_H-M   'P 1'
#
loop_
_entity.id
_entity.type
_entity.pdbx_description
1 polymer ?
#
loop_
_entity_poly.entity_id
_entity_poly.type
_entity_poly.pdbx_seq_one_letter_code
_entity_poly.pdbx_strand_id
1 'polypeptide(L)'
;MTFQSAASHAAVLAASLAACTGAPAAGPEEDHRVRGWAIAAQLCSECHVIGRASQPGAFAGPAFLRVANMPSTTGPALAVFLQSHHRLMPSLRLDRDEMDAVIDYILSLKARTAAPPPDITSED
;
A
#
# COMPACT_ATOMS: atom_id res chain seq x y z
N MET A 1 12.43 73.35 -34.78
CA MET A 1 12.61 73.48 -33.31
C MET A 1 11.87 72.33 -32.63
N THR A 2 12.50 71.79 -31.59
CA THR A 2 12.08 70.76 -30.61
C THR A 2 10.72 71.09 -29.94
N PHE A 3 9.96 70.16 -29.34
CA PHE A 3 10.16 69.64 -27.97
C PHE A 3 9.31 68.38 -27.67
N GLN A 4 9.95 67.46 -26.93
CA GLN A 4 9.38 66.34 -26.17
C GLN A 4 8.87 66.85 -24.80
N SER A 5 7.74 66.34 -24.30
CA SER A 5 7.38 66.21 -22.87
C SER A 5 5.93 65.69 -22.76
N ALA A 6 5.51 64.90 -21.78
CA ALA A 6 6.14 64.34 -20.60
C ALA A 6 5.32 63.11 -20.18
N ALA A 7 5.97 62.13 -19.57
CA ALA A 7 5.32 61.07 -18.83
C ALA A 7 4.47 61.65 -17.69
N SER A 8 3.34 61.03 -17.36
CA SER A 8 2.74 61.12 -16.03
C SER A 8 2.00 59.83 -15.72
N HIS A 9 2.38 59.26 -14.58
CA HIS A 9 2.05 57.94 -14.09
C HIS A 9 0.73 57.99 -13.31
N ALA A 10 -0.16 57.02 -13.53
CA ALA A 10 -1.21 56.59 -12.59
C ALA A 10 -1.96 55.42 -13.25
N ALA A 11 -2.32 54.32 -12.63
CA ALA A 11 -2.09 53.80 -11.29
C ALA A 11 -2.52 52.31 -11.37
N VAL A 12 -1.77 51.45 -10.68
CA VAL A 12 -2.23 50.29 -9.90
C VAL A 12 -3.39 49.44 -10.46
N LEU A 13 -3.09 48.19 -10.78
CA LEU A 13 -3.85 47.05 -10.28
C LEU A 13 -2.92 45.87 -10.06
N ALA A 14 -2.59 45.66 -8.79
CA ALA A 14 -1.94 44.47 -8.29
C ALA A 14 -2.80 43.25 -8.65
N ALA A 15 -2.30 42.41 -9.55
CA ALA A 15 -2.90 41.11 -9.81
C ALA A 15 -2.48 40.15 -8.68
N SER A 16 -3.47 39.81 -7.87
CA SER A 16 -3.43 38.97 -6.70
C SER A 16 -2.79 37.60 -6.96
N LEU A 17 -1.93 37.17 -6.03
CA LEU A 17 -1.52 35.77 -5.86
C LEU A 17 -2.76 34.87 -5.76
N ALA A 18 -2.94 33.96 -6.73
CA ALA A 18 -3.70 32.74 -6.53
C ALA A 18 -2.72 31.57 -6.53
N ALA A 19 -2.33 31.18 -5.32
CA ALA A 19 -1.57 29.96 -5.07
C ALA A 19 -2.45 28.75 -5.41
N CYS A 20 -2.18 28.11 -6.54
CA CYS A 20 -2.57 26.72 -6.76
C CYS A 20 -1.38 25.88 -6.32
N THR A 21 -1.33 25.54 -5.02
CA THR A 21 -0.48 24.44 -4.54
C THR A 21 -0.90 23.20 -5.31
N GLY A 22 -0.11 22.80 -6.31
CA GLY A 22 -0.25 21.51 -6.94
C GLY A 22 -0.08 20.46 -5.85
N ALA A 23 -1.18 19.77 -5.50
CA ALA A 23 -1.05 18.49 -4.83
C ALA A 23 -0.11 17.62 -5.70
N PRO A 24 0.81 16.84 -5.12
CA PRO A 24 1.48 15.82 -5.91
C PRO A 24 0.38 14.93 -6.48
N ALA A 25 0.18 14.97 -7.78
CA ALA A 25 -0.54 13.93 -8.47
C ALA A 25 0.26 12.66 -8.20
N ALA A 26 -0.25 11.80 -7.32
CA ALA A 26 0.10 10.40 -7.38
C ALA A 26 -0.17 10.02 -8.84
N GLY A 27 0.91 9.75 -9.60
CA GLY A 27 0.79 9.33 -10.98
C GLY A 27 0.00 8.03 -11.07
N PRO A 28 -0.21 7.47 -12.27
CA PRO A 28 -0.78 6.13 -12.40
C PRO A 28 0.26 5.09 -11.94
N GLU A 29 0.59 5.07 -10.65
CA GLU A 29 0.76 3.80 -9.96
C GLU A 29 -0.59 3.10 -10.10
N GLU A 30 -0.66 2.11 -10.98
CA GLU A 30 -1.56 0.98 -10.73
C GLU A 30 -1.43 0.66 -9.24
N ASP A 31 -2.52 0.81 -8.47
CA ASP A 31 -2.50 0.69 -7.01
C ASP A 31 -1.68 -0.56 -6.68
N HIS A 32 -0.51 -0.38 -6.06
CA HIS A 32 0.51 -1.43 -5.96
C HIS A 32 -0.05 -2.70 -5.30
N ARG A 33 -1.07 -2.54 -4.45
CA ARG A 33 -1.92 -3.61 -3.90
C ARG A 33 -2.72 -4.39 -4.94
N VAL A 34 -3.27 -3.74 -5.95
CA VAL A 34 -4.00 -4.38 -7.07
C VAL A 34 -3.04 -5.21 -7.91
N ARG A 35 -1.86 -4.67 -8.25
CA ARG A 35 -0.79 -5.46 -8.89
C ARG A 35 -0.38 -6.66 -8.02
N GLY A 36 -0.18 -6.43 -6.72
CA GLY A 36 0.16 -7.47 -5.76
C GLY A 36 -0.91 -8.56 -5.64
N TRP A 37 -2.18 -8.17 -5.66
CA TRP A 37 -3.30 -9.12 -5.70
C TRP A 37 -3.27 -9.97 -6.97
N ALA A 38 -3.03 -9.36 -8.13
CA ALA A 38 -2.96 -10.08 -9.40
C ALA A 38 -1.83 -11.12 -9.40
N ILE A 39 -0.64 -10.74 -8.91
CA ILE A 39 0.50 -11.66 -8.75
C ILE A 39 0.14 -12.79 -7.77
N ALA A 40 -0.45 -12.47 -6.62
CA ALA A 40 -0.85 -13.45 -5.61
C ALA A 40 -1.93 -14.41 -6.13
N ALA A 41 -2.87 -13.92 -6.94
CA ALA A 41 -3.88 -14.74 -7.60
C ALA A 41 -3.30 -15.70 -8.64
N GLN A 42 -2.14 -15.39 -9.21
CA GLN A 42 -1.50 -16.27 -10.17
C GLN A 42 -0.55 -17.28 -9.51
N LEU A 43 0.16 -16.88 -8.47
CA LEU A 43 1.28 -17.65 -7.91
C LEU A 43 0.99 -18.25 -6.53
N CYS A 44 0.05 -17.69 -5.78
CA CYS A 44 -0.15 -18.03 -4.38
C CYS A 44 -1.49 -18.74 -4.12
N SER A 45 -2.50 -18.52 -4.96
CA SER A 45 -3.87 -19.02 -4.73
C SER A 45 -4.02 -20.54 -4.78
N GLU A 46 -3.11 -21.25 -5.44
CA GLU A 46 -3.07 -22.72 -5.46
C GLU A 46 -2.91 -23.29 -4.04
N CYS A 47 -2.15 -22.61 -3.19
CA CYS A 47 -1.85 -23.08 -1.84
C CYS A 47 -2.51 -22.23 -0.75
N HIS A 48 -2.88 -20.98 -1.03
CA HIS A 48 -3.35 -20.02 -0.03
C HIS A 48 -4.71 -19.46 -0.39
N VAL A 49 -5.57 -19.30 0.61
CA VAL A 49 -6.74 -18.43 0.46
C VAL A 49 -6.28 -16.97 0.43
N ILE A 50 -6.58 -16.29 -0.67
CA ILE A 50 -6.32 -14.86 -0.86
C ILE A 50 -7.60 -14.04 -0.67
N GLY A 51 -7.44 -12.76 -0.34
CA GLY A 51 -8.54 -11.83 -0.12
C GLY A 51 -9.12 -11.90 1.29
N ARG A 52 -10.30 -11.28 1.47
CA ARG A 52 -11.03 -11.24 2.75
C ARG A 52 -12.14 -12.26 2.87
N ALA A 53 -12.59 -12.84 1.74
CA ALA A 53 -13.64 -13.83 1.75
C ALA A 53 -13.12 -15.15 2.33
N SER A 54 -13.89 -15.74 3.24
CA SER A 54 -13.64 -17.11 3.65
C SER A 54 -13.89 -18.04 2.46
N GLN A 55 -12.99 -19.00 2.24
CA GLN A 55 -13.14 -20.01 1.21
C GLN A 55 -13.20 -21.39 1.87
N PRO A 56 -14.22 -22.22 1.59
CA PRO A 56 -14.31 -23.58 2.13
C PRO A 56 -13.22 -24.47 1.53
N GLY A 57 -12.70 -25.41 2.33
CA GLY A 57 -11.68 -26.37 1.90
C GLY A 57 -10.42 -26.36 2.77
N ALA A 58 -9.56 -27.37 2.56
CA ALA A 58 -8.24 -27.46 3.18
C ALA A 58 -7.19 -26.93 2.20
N PHE A 59 -6.41 -25.93 2.64
CA PHE A 59 -5.36 -25.30 1.85
C PHE A 59 -3.99 -25.62 2.46
N ALA A 60 -2.99 -25.81 1.61
CA ALA A 60 -1.64 -26.17 2.05
C ALA A 60 -0.97 -25.06 2.88
N GLY A 61 -1.28 -23.81 2.56
CA GLY A 61 -0.77 -22.61 3.22
C GLY A 61 -1.85 -21.85 4.00
N PRO A 62 -1.45 -20.98 4.96
CA PRO A 62 -2.40 -20.16 5.69
C PRO A 62 -3.06 -19.12 4.80
N ALA A 63 -4.33 -18.78 5.09
CA ALA A 63 -5.01 -17.68 4.44
C ALA A 63 -4.23 -16.37 4.64
N PHE A 64 -4.10 -15.56 3.58
CA PHE A 64 -3.37 -14.29 3.64
C PHE A 64 -3.98 -13.33 4.67
N LEU A 65 -5.30 -13.32 4.83
CA LEU A 65 -5.95 -12.55 5.90
C LEU A 65 -5.46 -12.96 7.30
N ARG A 66 -5.22 -14.27 7.53
CA ARG A 66 -4.68 -14.76 8.80
C ARG A 66 -3.23 -14.34 8.99
N VAL A 67 -2.42 -14.43 7.93
CA VAL A 67 -1.02 -13.95 7.93
C VAL A 67 -0.97 -12.46 8.23
N ALA A 68 -1.72 -11.63 7.51
CA ALA A 68 -1.73 -10.17 7.66
C ALA A 68 -2.07 -9.70 9.09
N ASN A 69 -2.92 -10.46 9.80
CA ASN A 69 -3.35 -10.15 11.15
C ASN A 69 -2.40 -10.67 12.25
N MET A 70 -1.31 -11.37 11.92
CA MET A 70 -0.31 -11.75 12.92
C MET A 70 0.47 -10.51 13.40
N PRO A 71 0.76 -10.38 14.71
CA PRO A 71 1.56 -9.26 15.24
C PRO A 71 2.97 -9.19 14.62
N SER A 72 3.54 -10.34 14.26
CA SER A 72 4.86 -10.47 13.65
C SER A 72 4.90 -10.12 12.16
N THR A 73 3.75 -9.97 11.48
CA THR A 73 3.71 -9.70 10.05
C THR A 73 3.97 -8.23 9.76
N THR A 74 5.17 -7.97 9.23
CA THR A 74 5.69 -6.67 8.79
C THR A 74 6.25 -6.79 7.38
N GLY A 75 6.43 -5.66 6.68
CA GLY A 75 7.04 -5.63 5.35
C GLY A 75 8.40 -6.34 5.29
N PRO A 76 9.38 -5.99 6.16
CA PRO A 76 10.68 -6.66 6.18
C PRO A 76 10.61 -8.17 6.48
N ALA A 77 9.73 -8.58 7.40
CA ALA A 77 9.56 -10.00 7.71
C ALA A 77 9.02 -10.78 6.50
N LEU A 78 8.04 -10.21 5.78
CA LEU A 78 7.52 -10.80 4.56
C LEU A 78 8.56 -10.81 3.43
N ALA A 79 9.37 -9.76 3.29
CA ALA A 79 10.43 -9.72 2.28
C ALA A 79 11.46 -10.83 2.47
N VAL A 80 11.88 -11.10 3.71
CA VAL A 80 12.78 -12.21 4.04
C VAL A 80 12.09 -13.56 3.81
N PHE A 81 10.82 -13.68 4.22
CA PHE A 81 10.06 -14.90 4.03
C PHE A 81 9.88 -15.27 2.55
N LEU A 82 9.54 -14.30 1.69
CA LEU A 82 9.34 -14.52 0.25
C LEU A 82 10.63 -14.87 -0.51
N GLN A 83 11.81 -14.65 0.10
CA GLN A 83 13.10 -15.08 -0.43
C GLN A 83 13.50 -16.49 0.02
N SER A 84 12.77 -17.07 0.97
CA SER A 84 13.13 -18.34 1.59
C SER A 84 12.54 -19.53 0.83
N HIS A 85 13.30 -20.62 0.78
CA HIS A 85 12.84 -21.91 0.30
C HIS A 85 12.32 -22.73 1.48
N HIS A 86 11.06 -23.16 1.45
CA HIS A 86 10.50 -24.05 2.47
C HIS A 86 9.88 -25.28 1.80
N ARG A 87 9.86 -26.44 2.49
CA ARG A 87 9.37 -27.69 1.89
C ARG A 87 7.95 -27.62 1.32
N LEU A 88 7.11 -26.74 1.84
CA LEU A 88 5.69 -26.62 1.48
C LEU A 88 5.36 -25.38 0.63
N MET A 89 6.35 -24.52 0.37
CA MET A 89 6.17 -23.31 -0.44
C MET A 89 7.31 -23.22 -1.46
N PRO A 90 7.02 -23.23 -2.77
CA PRO A 90 8.04 -23.17 -3.79
C PRO A 90 8.74 -21.80 -3.76
N SER A 91 9.95 -21.78 -4.32
CA SER A 91 10.69 -20.54 -4.53
C SER A 91 9.98 -19.68 -5.56
N LEU A 92 9.50 -18.52 -5.14
CA LEU A 92 8.86 -17.57 -6.05
C LEU A 92 9.93 -16.78 -6.79
N ARG A 93 9.80 -16.70 -8.11
CA ARG A 93 10.65 -15.84 -8.96
C ARG A 93 10.01 -14.46 -9.07
N LEU A 94 10.13 -13.69 -8.00
CA LEU A 94 9.66 -12.29 -7.97
C LEU A 94 10.85 -11.35 -8.07
N ASP A 95 10.75 -10.34 -8.94
CA ASP A 95 11.64 -9.18 -8.85
C ASP A 95 11.35 -8.35 -7.58
N ARG A 96 12.07 -7.24 -7.39
CA ARG A 96 11.88 -6.41 -6.19
C ARG A 96 10.50 -5.74 -6.16
N ASP A 97 10.08 -5.16 -7.27
CA ASP A 97 8.82 -4.42 -7.36
C ASP A 97 7.61 -5.36 -7.24
N GLU A 98 7.70 -6.56 -7.80
CA GLU A 98 6.70 -7.62 -7.66
C GLU A 98 6.59 -8.13 -6.22
N MET A 99 7.74 -8.33 -5.56
CA MET A 99 7.78 -8.74 -4.17
C MET A 99 7.14 -7.69 -3.26
N ASP A 100 7.51 -6.42 -3.45
CA ASP A 100 6.94 -5.32 -2.69
C ASP A 100 5.43 -5.22 -2.94
N ALA A 101 4.96 -5.42 -4.18
CA ALA A 101 3.53 -5.40 -4.52
C ALA A 101 2.75 -6.48 -3.76
N VAL A 102 3.28 -7.70 -3.73
CA VAL A 102 2.67 -8.81 -2.97
C VAL A 102 2.66 -8.51 -1.48
N ILE A 103 3.72 -7.92 -0.94
CA ILE A 103 3.81 -7.51 0.47
C ILE A 103 2.74 -6.48 0.79
N ASP A 104 2.63 -5.43 -0.01
CA ASP A 104 1.64 -4.36 0.17
C ASP A 104 0.22 -4.92 0.09
N TYR A 105 -0.03 -5.83 -0.85
CA TYR A 105 -1.29 -6.55 -0.91
C TYR A 105 -1.58 -7.33 0.38
N ILE A 106 -0.65 -8.13 0.90
CA ILE A 106 -0.85 -8.90 2.14
C ILE A 106 -1.11 -7.95 3.31
N LEU A 107 -0.28 -6.92 3.48
CA LEU A 107 -0.42 -5.96 4.58
C LEU A 107 -1.75 -5.18 4.51
N SER A 108 -2.27 -4.95 3.29
CA SER A 108 -3.57 -4.31 3.10
C SER A 108 -4.75 -5.07 3.68
N LEU A 109 -4.60 -6.37 3.91
CA LEU A 109 -5.66 -7.22 4.47
C LEU A 109 -5.82 -7.06 5.97
N LYS A 110 -4.84 -6.43 6.65
CA LYS A 110 -4.86 -6.24 8.10
C LYS A 110 -6.14 -5.53 8.53
N ALA A 111 -6.83 -6.11 9.51
CA ALA A 111 -8.00 -5.47 10.09
C ALA A 111 -7.56 -4.16 10.74
N ARG A 112 -8.28 -3.07 10.47
CA ARG A 112 -8.15 -1.86 11.29
C ARG A 112 -8.82 -2.16 12.63
N THR A 113 -8.02 -2.66 13.56
CA THR A 113 -8.36 -2.93 14.97
C THR A 113 -9.37 -4.07 15.17
N ALA A 114 -8.87 -5.29 15.39
CA ALA A 114 -9.45 -6.09 16.45
C ALA A 114 -9.06 -5.38 17.76
N ALA A 115 -10.06 -4.90 18.53
CA ALA A 115 -9.82 -4.35 19.85
C ALA A 115 -9.04 -5.38 20.69
N PRO A 116 -8.13 -4.95 21.58
CA PRO A 116 -7.58 -5.89 22.56
C PRO A 116 -8.75 -6.58 23.30
N PRO A 117 -8.65 -7.88 23.61
CA PRO A 117 -9.65 -8.54 24.45
C PRO A 117 -9.80 -7.71 25.74
N PRO A 118 -11.02 -7.55 26.29
CA PRO A 118 -11.19 -6.82 27.53
C PRO A 118 -10.26 -7.43 28.58
N ASP A 119 -9.47 -6.56 29.20
CA ASP A 119 -8.63 -6.86 30.34
C ASP A 119 -9.49 -7.58 31.39
N ILE A 120 -9.30 -8.90 31.52
CA ILE A 120 -9.83 -9.62 32.66
C ILE A 120 -8.92 -9.29 33.84
N THR A 121 -9.18 -8.15 34.47
CA THR A 121 -8.62 -7.83 35.77
C THR A 121 -9.06 -8.94 36.72
N SER A 122 -8.16 -9.87 36.98
CA SER A 122 -8.23 -10.77 38.12
C SER A 122 -7.91 -9.94 39.36
N GLU A 123 -8.92 -9.23 39.85
CA GLU A 123 -9.04 -8.89 41.27
C GLU A 123 -9.70 -10.10 41.97
N ASP A 124 -8.87 -10.98 42.52
CA ASP A 124 -9.00 -11.61 43.86
C ASP A 124 -7.66 -12.26 44.25
#